data_AF-A0A1R3FJ31-F1
#
_entry.id   AF-A0A1R3FJ31-F1
#
_cell.length_a   1.000
_cell.length_b   1.000
_cell.length_c   1.000
_cell.angle_alpha   90.00
_cell.angle_beta   90.00
_cell.angle_gamma   90.00
#
_symmetry.space_group_name_H-M   'P 1'
#
loop_
_entity.id
_entity.type
_entity.pdbx_description
1 polymer ?
#
loop_
_entity_poly.entity_id
_entity_poly.type
_entity_poly.pdbx_seq_one_letter_code
_entity_poly.pdbx_strand_id
1 'polypeptide(L)'
;MIQAHVKAQHSSPLVHCAFASVSRKSKNSNEEALFARMALLSNQHQWLLFTAQTPRPSAKQLKQHNVCCDRVIHMKASHQMTEVETVEKAIRSKNASAIVASASIDQFSQQYLRTLGMRFQCEVFFIDANSERIH
;
A
#
# COMPACT_ATOMS: atom_id res chain seq x y z
N MET A 1 29.72 -60.21 -33.34
CA MET A 1 30.56 -59.00 -33.52
C MET A 1 29.71 -58.04 -34.35
N ILE A 2 29.32 -56.82 -33.94
CA ILE A 2 29.96 -55.81 -33.09
C ILE A 2 28.84 -55.00 -32.40
N GLN A 3 28.96 -54.77 -31.09
CA GLN A 3 28.16 -53.80 -30.32
C GLN A 3 28.62 -52.38 -30.65
N ALA A 4 27.68 -51.45 -30.89
CA ALA A 4 27.96 -50.02 -30.94
C ALA A 4 27.34 -49.34 -29.71
N HIS A 5 28.19 -48.95 -28.76
CA HIS A 5 27.86 -48.07 -27.65
C HIS A 5 27.82 -46.63 -28.14
N VAL A 6 26.71 -45.92 -27.94
CA VAL A 6 26.65 -44.46 -28.06
C VAL A 6 26.55 -43.89 -26.66
N LYS A 7 27.65 -43.25 -26.23
CA LYS A 7 27.77 -42.54 -24.96
C LYS A 7 27.60 -41.05 -25.27
N ALA A 8 26.44 -40.47 -24.95
CA ALA A 8 26.22 -39.02 -25.01
C ALA A 8 26.11 -38.50 -23.57
N GLN A 9 27.20 -37.89 -23.08
CA GLN A 9 27.20 -37.10 -21.86
C GLN A 9 27.11 -35.63 -22.26
N HIS A 10 25.96 -35.00 -22.03
CA HIS A 10 25.83 -33.54 -22.01
C HIS A 10 25.46 -33.14 -20.58
N SER A 11 26.46 -32.73 -19.81
CA SER A 11 26.28 -32.11 -18.51
C SER A 11 26.03 -30.61 -18.71
N SER A 12 24.78 -30.18 -18.52
CA SER A 12 24.43 -28.76 -18.42
C SER A 12 24.93 -28.21 -17.07
N PRO A 13 25.67 -27.08 -17.02
CA PRO A 13 25.94 -26.43 -15.76
C PRO A 13 24.65 -25.73 -15.30
N LEU A 14 24.11 -26.19 -14.18
CA LEU A 14 23.07 -25.48 -13.43
C LEU A 14 23.65 -24.13 -12.98
N VAL A 15 23.13 -23.05 -13.54
CA VAL A 15 23.39 -21.70 -13.06
C VAL A 15 22.72 -21.57 -11.69
N HIS A 16 23.51 -21.71 -10.63
CA HIS A 16 23.09 -21.34 -9.29
C HIS A 16 23.01 -19.80 -9.24
N CYS A 17 21.81 -19.25 -9.39
CA CYS A 17 21.53 -17.89 -8.98
C CYS A 17 21.67 -17.84 -7.45
N ALA A 18 22.82 -17.40 -6.97
CA ALA A 18 23.01 -17.08 -5.57
C ALA A 18 22.08 -15.92 -5.20
N PHE A 19 21.03 -16.22 -4.43
CA PHE A 19 20.21 -15.20 -3.79
C PHE A 19 21.06 -14.52 -2.73
N ALA A 20 21.75 -13.45 -3.10
CA ALA A 20 22.32 -12.52 -2.14
C ALA A 20 21.16 -11.82 -1.45
N SER A 21 20.78 -12.30 -0.27
CA SER A 21 19.88 -11.61 0.65
C SER A 21 20.58 -10.34 1.14
N VAL A 22 20.42 -9.25 0.40
CA VAL A 22 20.74 -7.91 0.88
C VAL A 22 19.76 -7.61 2.00
N SER A 23 20.26 -7.60 3.23
CA SER A 23 19.53 -7.10 4.40
C SER A 23 19.34 -5.59 4.25
N ARG A 24 18.33 -5.21 3.46
CA ARG A 24 17.81 -3.84 3.41
C ARG A 24 16.96 -3.64 4.66
N LYS A 25 17.21 -2.55 5.40
CA LYS A 25 16.42 -2.15 6.57
C LYS A 25 14.93 -2.43 6.36
N SER A 26 14.32 -3.13 7.31
CA SER A 26 12.93 -3.62 7.35
C SER A 26 11.81 -2.59 7.12
N LYS A 27 12.11 -1.33 6.78
CA LYS A 27 11.11 -0.30 6.47
C LYS A 27 10.45 -0.50 5.10
N ASN A 28 11.19 -0.98 4.10
CA ASN A 28 10.65 -1.14 2.75
C ASN A 28 9.50 -2.14 2.68
N SER A 29 9.52 -3.23 3.46
CA SER A 29 8.51 -4.29 3.33
C SER A 29 7.12 -3.86 3.78
N ASN A 30 7.02 -3.00 4.80
CA ASN A 30 5.72 -2.52 5.29
C ASN A 30 5.12 -1.47 4.34
N GLU A 31 5.96 -0.56 3.82
CA GLU A 31 5.55 0.39 2.80
C GLU A 31 5.13 -0.33 1.50
N GLU A 32 5.92 -1.28 1.02
CA GLU A 32 5.57 -2.09 -0.16
C GLU A 32 4.25 -2.83 0.02
N ALA A 33 4.00 -3.41 1.20
CA ALA A 33 2.73 -4.08 1.50
C ALA A 33 1.54 -3.10 1.51
N LEU A 34 1.71 -1.92 2.10
CA LEU A 34 0.70 -0.86 2.09
C LEU A 34 0.38 -0.44 0.65
N PHE A 35 1.39 -0.14 -0.16
CA PHE A 35 1.21 0.27 -1.54
C PHE A 35 0.61 -0.83 -2.43
N ALA A 36 1.00 -2.09 -2.22
CA ALA A 36 0.38 -3.22 -2.90
C ALA A 36 -1.12 -3.32 -2.56
N ARG A 37 -1.50 -3.11 -1.29
CA ARG A 37 -2.91 -3.10 -0.88
C ARG A 37 -3.66 -1.92 -1.49
N MET A 38 -3.06 -0.73 -1.49
CA MET A 38 -3.63 0.46 -2.12
C MET A 38 -3.85 0.28 -3.63
N ALA A 39 -2.93 -0.40 -4.33
CA ALA A 39 -3.08 -0.70 -5.75
C ALA A 39 -4.34 -1.54 -6.01
N LEU A 40 -4.56 -2.60 -5.22
CA LEU A 40 -5.78 -3.41 -5.31
C LEU A 40 -7.04 -2.59 -5.07
N LEU A 41 -7.06 -1.76 -4.02
CA LEU A 41 -8.22 -0.98 -3.62
C LEU A 41 -8.55 0.16 -4.60
N SER A 42 -7.53 0.77 -5.22
CA SER A 42 -7.71 1.82 -6.23
C SER A 42 -8.37 1.32 -7.53
N ASN A 43 -8.30 0.02 -7.80
CA ASN A 43 -8.90 -0.60 -8.98
C ASN A 43 -10.39 -0.98 -8.79
N GLN A 44 -10.98 -0.72 -7.62
CA GLN A 44 -12.39 -1.04 -7.31
C GLN A 44 -13.38 0.07 -7.72
N HIS A 45 -12.98 1.00 -8.59
CA HIS A 45 -13.77 2.17 -9.03
C HIS A 45 -14.23 3.13 -7.91
N GLN A 46 -13.69 3.00 -6.70
CA GLN A 46 -13.90 3.92 -5.57
C GLN A 46 -12.64 4.76 -5.32
N TRP A 47 -12.79 5.82 -4.53
CA TRP A 47 -11.68 6.70 -4.16
C TRP A 47 -10.71 6.04 -3.17
N LEU A 48 -9.43 6.33 -3.34
CA LEU A 48 -8.41 6.19 -2.32
C LEU A 48 -8.11 7.58 -1.79
N LEU A 49 -8.43 7.79 -0.52
CA LEU A 49 -8.51 9.11 0.06
C LEU A 49 -7.40 9.29 1.10
N PHE A 50 -6.65 10.38 1.01
CA PHE A 50 -5.66 10.76 2.00
C PHE A 50 -6.18 11.97 2.80
N THR A 51 -6.08 11.92 4.11
CA THR A 51 -6.40 13.09 4.96
C THR A 51 -5.31 14.16 4.84
N ALA A 52 -5.66 15.38 5.21
CA ALA A 52 -4.74 16.52 5.12
C ALA A 52 -3.48 16.38 6.00
N GLN A 53 -3.55 15.56 7.05
CA GLN A 53 -2.49 15.33 8.02
C GLN A 53 -1.45 14.31 7.53
N THR A 54 -1.71 13.64 6.41
CA THR A 54 -0.80 12.65 5.82
C THR A 54 0.03 13.27 4.69
N PRO A 55 1.26 12.76 4.46
CA PRO A 55 2.05 13.16 3.32
C PRO A 55 1.30 12.84 2.03
N ARG A 56 1.24 13.81 1.12
CA ARG A 56 0.66 13.60 -0.19
C ARG A 56 1.57 12.66 -1.01
N PRO A 57 1.06 11.52 -1.51
CA PRO A 57 1.88 10.65 -2.34
C PRO A 57 2.20 11.34 -3.68
N SER A 58 3.43 11.14 -4.16
CA SER A 58 3.81 11.66 -5.47
C SER A 58 3.20 10.81 -6.59
N ALA A 59 2.89 11.42 -7.73
CA ALA A 59 2.38 10.67 -8.89
C ALA A 59 3.39 9.61 -9.37
N LYS A 60 4.70 9.86 -9.19
CA LYS A 60 5.77 8.92 -9.51
C LYS A 60 5.66 7.67 -8.63
N GLN A 61 5.51 7.84 -7.33
CA GLN A 61 5.39 6.74 -6.38
C GLN A 61 4.13 5.92 -6.63
N LEU A 62 2.98 6.58 -6.83
CA LEU A 62 1.73 5.90 -7.16
C LEU A 62 1.87 5.03 -8.41
N LYS A 63 2.49 5.56 -9.47
CA LYS A 63 2.75 4.82 -10.71
C LYS A 63 3.72 3.64 -10.49
N GLN A 64 4.79 3.84 -9.73
CA GLN A 64 5.76 2.78 -9.43
C GLN A 64 5.12 1.57 -8.74
N HIS A 65 4.10 1.79 -7.93
CA HIS A 65 3.37 0.73 -7.23
C HIS A 65 2.04 0.32 -7.87
N ASN A 66 1.77 0.76 -9.12
CA ASN A 66 0.53 0.47 -9.84
C ASN A 66 -0.76 0.94 -9.14
N VAL A 67 -0.67 2.01 -8.35
CA VAL A 67 -1.85 2.67 -7.78
C VAL A 67 -2.49 3.56 -8.85
N CYS A 68 -3.79 3.41 -9.07
CA CYS A 68 -4.53 4.20 -10.06
C CYS A 68 -4.59 5.67 -9.62
N CYS A 69 -3.76 6.52 -10.24
CA CYS A 69 -3.62 7.93 -9.86
C CYS A 69 -4.93 8.72 -10.00
N ASP A 70 -5.75 8.38 -11.00
CA ASP A 70 -7.05 9.04 -11.25
C ASP A 70 -8.10 8.72 -10.18
N ARG A 71 -7.77 7.82 -9.25
CA ARG A 71 -8.61 7.41 -8.11
C ARG A 71 -8.02 7.84 -6.78
N VAL A 72 -7.02 8.72 -6.76
CA VAL A 72 -6.42 9.23 -5.54
C VAL A 72 -6.86 10.67 -5.30
N ILE A 73 -7.36 10.96 -4.10
CA ILE A 73 -7.66 12.32 -3.64
C ILE A 73 -6.90 12.58 -2.34
N HIS A 74 -6.23 13.73 -2.26
CA HIS A 74 -5.72 14.27 -1.01
C HIS A 74 -6.63 15.39 -0.54
N MET A 75 -7.22 15.24 0.64
CA MET A 75 -8.16 16.21 1.19
C MET A 75 -7.43 17.44 1.71
N LYS A 76 -8.09 18.59 1.59
CA LYS A 76 -7.72 19.78 2.37
C LYS A 76 -8.20 19.64 3.81
N ALA A 77 -7.47 20.22 4.75
CA ALA A 77 -7.85 20.23 6.16
C ALA A 77 -9.23 20.91 6.33
N SER A 78 -10.10 20.28 7.12
CA SER A 78 -11.38 20.87 7.50
C SER A 78 -11.16 21.93 8.59
N HIS A 79 -11.96 23.01 8.54
CA HIS A 79 -12.01 24.02 9.60
C HIS A 79 -13.04 23.69 10.69
N GLN A 80 -13.91 22.72 10.44
CA GLN A 80 -15.05 22.40 11.31
C GLN A 80 -15.00 20.98 11.86
N MET A 81 -14.13 20.13 11.33
CA MET A 81 -14.04 18.72 11.69
C MET A 81 -12.61 18.37 12.01
N THR A 82 -12.45 17.59 13.06
CA THR A 82 -11.21 16.87 13.35
C THR A 82 -10.91 15.84 12.27
N GLU A 83 -9.69 15.32 12.26
CA GLU A 83 -9.33 14.24 11.35
C GLU A 83 -10.19 12.99 11.58
N VAL A 84 -10.46 12.63 12.84
CA VAL A 84 -11.30 11.48 13.20
C VAL A 84 -12.71 11.61 12.61
N GLU A 85 -13.35 12.76 12.80
CA GLU A 85 -14.68 13.02 12.24
C GLU A 85 -14.65 13.02 10.71
N THR A 86 -13.57 13.53 10.11
CA THR A 86 -13.39 13.55 8.66
C THR A 86 -13.31 12.13 8.10
N VAL A 87 -12.51 11.25 8.73
CA VAL A 87 -12.40 9.84 8.36
C VAL A 87 -13.75 9.13 8.56
N GLU A 88 -14.42 9.32 9.68
CA GLU A 88 -15.74 8.72 9.92
C GLU A 88 -16.75 9.11 8.84
N LYS A 89 -16.82 10.40 8.50
CA LYS A 89 -17.73 10.90 7.45
C LYS A 89 -17.37 10.32 6.09
N ALA A 90 -16.08 10.24 5.75
CA ALA A 90 -15.62 9.65 4.51
C ALA A 90 -15.98 8.15 4.42
N ILE A 91 -15.79 7.37 5.49
CA ILE A 91 -16.21 5.96 5.54
C ILE A 91 -17.72 5.83 5.29
N ARG A 92 -18.53 6.61 6.00
CA ARG A 92 -20.00 6.54 5.90
C ARG A 92 -20.53 6.98 4.53
N SER A 93 -19.77 7.77 3.79
CA SER A 93 -20.13 8.20 2.43
C SER A 93 -20.12 7.06 1.41
N LYS A 94 -19.44 5.93 1.69
CA LYS A 94 -19.31 4.75 0.80
C LYS A 94 -18.69 5.04 -0.57
N ASN A 95 -18.01 6.17 -0.71
CA ASN A 95 -17.37 6.59 -1.95
C ASN A 95 -15.88 6.24 -2.01
N ALA A 96 -15.29 5.80 -0.90
CA ALA A 96 -13.89 5.42 -0.80
C ALA A 96 -13.77 3.92 -0.47
N SER A 97 -12.84 3.24 -1.14
CA SER A 97 -12.42 1.87 -0.80
C SER A 97 -11.31 1.87 0.25
N ALA A 98 -10.56 2.97 0.35
CA ALA A 98 -9.55 3.16 1.37
C ALA A 98 -9.38 4.62 1.79
N ILE A 99 -9.04 4.81 3.06
CA ILE A 99 -8.66 6.09 3.65
C ILE A 99 -7.31 5.94 4.35
N VAL A 100 -6.39 6.86 4.08
CA VAL A 100 -5.10 6.99 4.75
C VAL A 100 -5.17 8.19 5.68
N ALA A 101 -4.99 7.95 6.96
CA ALA A 101 -5.04 8.94 8.03
C ALA A 101 -3.75 8.97 8.84
N SER A 102 -3.58 9.99 9.68
CA SER A 102 -2.42 10.13 10.53
C SER A 102 -2.41 9.11 11.67
N ALA A 103 -1.25 8.51 11.92
CA ALA A 103 -1.00 7.70 13.11
C ALA A 103 -1.05 8.51 14.43
N SER A 104 -1.13 9.85 14.35
CA SER A 104 -1.33 10.70 15.53
C SER A 104 -2.74 10.64 16.13
N ILE A 105 -3.71 10.03 15.43
CA ILE A 105 -5.02 9.71 16.00
C ILE A 105 -4.81 8.73 17.15
N ASP A 106 -5.47 8.93 18.30
CA ASP A 106 -5.33 8.06 19.45
C ASP A 106 -5.78 6.62 19.16
N GLN A 107 -5.20 5.66 19.89
CA GLN A 107 -5.39 4.23 19.60
C GLN A 107 -6.86 3.78 19.71
N PHE A 108 -7.65 4.39 20.59
CA PHE A 108 -9.06 4.05 20.73
C PHE A 108 -9.83 4.48 19.47
N SER A 109 -9.64 5.71 19.02
CA SER A 109 -10.22 6.21 17.78
C SER A 109 -9.72 5.45 16.55
N GLN A 110 -8.44 5.06 16.49
CA GLN A 110 -7.95 4.22 15.39
C GLN A 110 -8.70 2.89 15.32
N GLN A 111 -8.89 2.23 16.47
CA GLN A 111 -9.59 0.95 16.51
C GLN A 111 -11.06 1.11 16.10
N TYR A 112 -11.72 2.14 16.61
CA TYR A 112 -13.08 2.49 16.21
C TYR A 112 -13.20 2.70 14.69
N LEU A 113 -12.30 3.47 14.08
CA LEU A 113 -12.31 3.76 12.65
C LEU A 113 -12.04 2.50 11.81
N ARG A 114 -11.14 1.60 12.25
CA ARG A 114 -10.95 0.29 11.57
C ARG A 114 -12.23 -0.55 11.61
N THR A 115 -12.87 -0.65 12.78
CA THR A 115 -14.13 -1.39 12.92
C THR A 115 -15.24 -0.79 12.06
N LEU A 116 -15.35 0.54 12.04
CA LEU A 116 -16.30 1.24 11.18
C LEU A 116 -15.99 0.98 9.70
N GLY A 117 -14.73 1.10 9.30
CA GLY A 117 -14.25 0.82 7.95
C GLY A 117 -14.64 -0.57 7.45
N MET A 118 -14.40 -1.62 8.25
CA MET A 118 -14.81 -2.98 7.92
C MET A 118 -16.32 -3.10 7.66
N ARG A 119 -17.16 -2.46 8.47
CA ARG A 119 -18.63 -2.47 8.29
C ARG A 119 -19.07 -1.82 6.98
N PHE A 120 -18.33 -0.82 6.50
CA PHE A 120 -18.63 -0.06 5.28
C PHE A 120 -17.75 -0.44 4.09
N GLN A 121 -16.96 -1.51 4.19
CA GLN A 121 -16.02 -1.96 3.15
C GLN A 121 -15.01 -0.90 2.72
N CYS A 122 -14.55 -0.09 3.69
CA CYS A 122 -13.50 0.91 3.49
C CYS A 122 -12.33 0.58 4.42
N GLU A 123 -11.15 0.33 3.87
CA GLU A 123 -9.96 0.09 4.69
C GLU A 123 -9.38 1.40 5.22
N VAL A 124 -8.90 1.40 6.46
CA VAL A 124 -8.31 2.59 7.09
C VAL A 124 -6.86 2.29 7.46
N PHE A 125 -5.94 3.02 6.82
CA PHE A 125 -4.51 2.95 7.08
C PHE A 125 -4.09 4.15 7.92
N PHE A 126 -3.18 3.92 8.86
CA PHE A 126 -2.62 4.97 9.69
C PHE A 126 -1.12 5.05 9.43
N ILE A 127 -0.64 6.22 9.02
CA ILE A 127 0.77 6.46 8.70
C ILE A 127 1.30 7.66 9.48
N ASP A 128 2.57 7.63 9.84
CA ASP A 128 3.22 8.76 10.50
C ASP A 128 3.42 9.90 9.49
N ALA A 129 3.10 11.14 9.88
CA ALA A 129 3.37 12.31 9.04
C ALA A 129 4.88 12.49 8.72
N ASN A 130 5.75 11.85 9.50
CA ASN A 130 7.20 11.87 9.36
C ASN A 130 7.77 10.65 8.61
N SER A 131 6.95 9.70 8.13
CA SER A 131 7.42 8.65 7.22
C SER A 131 7.68 9.27 5.85
N GLU A 132 8.89 9.85 5.73
CA GLU A 132 9.50 10.51 4.58
C GLU A 132 8.57 11.36 3.70
N ARG A 133 8.82 12.67 3.64
CA ARG A 133 8.30 13.49 2.54
C ARG A 133 8.83 12.89 1.24
N ILE A 134 7.96 12.20 0.51
CA ILE A 134 8.32 11.50 -0.71
C ILE A 134 8.40 12.55 -1.81
N HIS A 135 9.61 13.08 -1.97
CA HIS A 135 9.99 14.07 -2.97
C HIS A 135 10.25 13.42 -4.34
#